data_AF-A0A530Y1W8-F1
#
_entry.id   AF-A0A530Y1W8-F1
#
_cell.length_a   1.000
_cell.length_b   1.000
_cell.length_c   1.000
_cell.angle_alpha   90.00
_cell.angle_beta   90.00
_cell.angle_gamma   90.00
#
_symmetry.space_group_name_H-M   'P 1'
#
loop_
_entity.id
_entity.type
_entity.pdbx_description
1 polymer ?
#
loop_
_entity_poly.entity_id
_entity_poly.type
_entity_poly.pdbx_seq_one_letter_code
_entity_poly.pdbx_strand_id
1 'polypeptide(L)'
;LAGVDAAIDLLPQPLMREAVQAAITTRTPLVTTNYGKTIADLAPAAEAAGVSIMTECGLDPGIDLVLYARAARQFDAITAIDSYCGGIPEPKAMAKPLCYKVSWNFDMVLMSQNRDSVLVENGKRVDVPAGQQHENRFIHQIEIAGLG
;
A
#
# COMPACT_ATOMS: atom_id res chain seq x y z
N LEU A 1 -13.40 -15.63 15.14
CA LEU A 1 -12.69 -16.45 14.14
C LEU A 1 -12.34 -17.83 14.72
N ALA A 2 -13.24 -18.48 15.47
CA ALA A 2 -12.92 -19.77 16.10
C ALA A 2 -13.00 -20.92 15.07
N GLY A 3 -12.07 -21.89 15.16
CA GLY A 3 -12.07 -23.09 14.31
C GLY A 3 -11.26 -22.99 13.02
N VAL A 4 -10.40 -21.97 12.87
CA VAL A 4 -9.45 -21.83 11.75
C VAL A 4 -8.05 -21.53 12.27
N ASP A 5 -7.03 -21.94 11.52
CA ASP A 5 -5.61 -21.72 11.88
C ASP A 5 -5.13 -20.29 11.57
N ALA A 6 -5.75 -19.62 10.61
CA ALA A 6 -5.50 -18.23 10.25
C ALA A 6 -6.71 -17.61 9.55
N ALA A 7 -6.82 -16.29 9.58
CA ALA A 7 -7.82 -15.50 8.88
C ALA A 7 -7.16 -14.61 7.82
N ILE A 8 -7.84 -14.43 6.68
CA ILE A 8 -7.46 -13.48 5.64
C ILE A 8 -8.48 -12.35 5.66
N ASP A 9 -8.02 -11.13 5.92
CA ASP A 9 -8.82 -9.92 5.90
C ASP A 9 -8.65 -9.17 4.57
N LEU A 10 -9.68 -9.26 3.74
CA LEU A 10 -9.85 -8.48 2.50
C LEU A 10 -11.03 -7.51 2.62
N LEU A 11 -11.41 -7.14 3.85
CA LEU A 11 -12.49 -6.19 4.09
C LEU A 11 -12.03 -4.76 3.75
N PRO A 12 -12.98 -3.83 3.54
CA PRO A 12 -12.67 -2.41 3.44
C PRO A 12 -11.85 -1.92 4.65
N GLN A 13 -10.88 -1.05 4.39
CA GLN A 13 -9.96 -0.50 5.40
C GLN A 13 -10.64 0.03 6.68
N PRO A 14 -11.83 0.66 6.64
CA PRO A 14 -12.52 1.09 7.86
C PRO A 14 -12.87 -0.04 8.85
N LEU A 15 -12.94 -1.30 8.41
CA LEU A 15 -13.27 -2.47 9.23
C LEU A 15 -12.04 -3.24 9.74
N MET A 16 -10.84 -2.80 9.34
CA MET A 16 -9.59 -3.49 9.62
C MET A 16 -9.31 -3.58 11.13
N ARG A 17 -9.66 -2.54 11.90
CA ARG A 17 -9.45 -2.52 13.35
C ARG A 17 -10.29 -3.60 14.03
N GLU A 18 -11.56 -3.71 13.68
CA GLU A 18 -12.50 -4.68 14.21
C GLU A 18 -12.05 -6.11 13.85
N ALA A 19 -11.58 -6.33 12.62
CA ALA A 19 -11.04 -7.60 12.19
C ALA A 19 -9.81 -8.01 13.04
N VAL A 20 -8.87 -7.09 13.26
CA VAL A 20 -7.68 -7.33 14.09
C VAL A 20 -8.03 -7.57 15.56
N GLN A 21 -8.97 -6.80 16.12
CA GLN A 21 -9.44 -7.02 17.50
C GLN A 21 -10.13 -8.37 17.67
N ALA A 22 -10.91 -8.80 16.68
CA ALA A 22 -11.52 -10.13 16.67
C ALA A 22 -10.46 -11.23 16.60
N ALA A 23 -9.43 -11.07 15.76
CA ALA A 23 -8.30 -11.98 15.64
C ALA A 23 -7.52 -12.12 16.96
N ILE A 24 -7.21 -11.01 17.62
CA ILE A 24 -6.56 -10.99 18.94
C ILE A 24 -7.42 -11.72 19.98
N THR A 25 -8.71 -11.40 20.02
CA THR A 25 -9.66 -11.98 20.98
C THR A 25 -9.79 -13.49 20.82
N THR A 26 -9.84 -13.99 19.59
CA THR A 26 -9.97 -15.42 19.31
C THR A 26 -8.63 -16.15 19.21
N ARG A 27 -7.52 -15.44 19.43
CA ARG A 27 -6.14 -15.93 19.26
C ARG A 27 -5.88 -16.55 17.88
N THR A 28 -6.42 -15.94 16.84
CA THR A 28 -6.32 -16.41 15.47
C THR A 28 -5.38 -15.50 14.70
N PRO A 29 -4.27 -15.99 14.14
CA PRO A 29 -3.41 -15.21 13.24
C PRO A 29 -4.21 -14.58 12.09
N LEU A 30 -3.83 -13.38 11.67
CA LEU A 30 -4.54 -12.64 10.61
C LEU A 30 -3.55 -12.05 9.60
N VAL A 31 -3.89 -12.17 8.31
CA VAL A 31 -3.17 -11.55 7.19
C VAL A 31 -4.09 -10.54 6.50
N THR A 32 -3.60 -9.34 6.19
CA THR A 32 -4.34 -8.29 5.46
C THR A 32 -3.47 -7.61 4.41
N THR A 33 -4.09 -7.10 3.36
CA THR A 33 -3.42 -6.33 2.30
C THR A 33 -3.33 -4.83 2.59
N ASN A 34 -3.89 -4.38 3.71
CA ASN A 34 -3.97 -2.96 4.07
C ASN A 34 -2.70 -2.47 4.82
N TYR A 35 -2.44 -1.16 4.77
CA TYR A 35 -1.37 -0.49 5.54
C TYR A 35 -1.55 -0.64 7.06
N GLY A 36 -0.46 -0.90 7.79
CA GLY A 36 -0.53 -1.20 9.23
C GLY A 36 -0.59 0.01 10.18
N LYS A 37 -0.33 1.24 9.69
CA LYS A 37 -0.16 2.41 10.56
C LYS A 37 -1.37 2.70 11.46
N THR A 38 -2.59 2.51 10.97
CA THR A 38 -3.83 2.83 11.70
C THR A 38 -4.18 1.84 12.81
N ILE A 39 -3.50 0.68 12.88
CA ILE A 39 -3.68 -0.34 13.91
C ILE A 39 -2.43 -0.56 14.76
N ALA A 40 -1.37 0.23 14.55
CA ALA A 40 -0.07 -0.01 15.17
C ALA A 40 -0.15 -0.01 16.72
N ASP A 41 -1.12 0.72 17.28
CA ASP A 41 -1.47 0.71 18.70
C ASP A 41 -1.96 -0.64 19.23
N LEU A 42 -2.39 -1.56 18.37
CA LEU A 42 -2.83 -2.91 18.74
C LEU A 42 -1.67 -3.91 18.84
N ALA A 43 -0.46 -3.55 18.41
CA ALA A 43 0.68 -4.46 18.41
C ALA A 43 1.00 -5.05 19.80
N PRO A 44 1.01 -4.27 20.91
CA PRO A 44 1.23 -4.83 22.24
C PRO A 44 0.16 -5.83 22.68
N ALA A 45 -1.10 -5.61 22.28
CA ALA A 45 -2.20 -6.52 22.59
C ALA A 45 -2.10 -7.83 21.79
N ALA A 46 -1.70 -7.75 20.52
CA ALA A 46 -1.44 -8.93 19.68
C ALA A 46 -0.27 -9.76 20.23
N GLU A 47 0.83 -9.10 20.62
CA GLU A 47 1.99 -9.75 21.25
C GLU A 47 1.62 -10.44 22.56
N ALA A 48 0.90 -9.76 23.45
CA ALA A 48 0.43 -10.34 24.72
C ALA A 48 -0.53 -11.54 24.50
N ALA A 49 -1.30 -11.54 23.42
CA ALA A 49 -2.18 -12.64 23.06
C ALA A 49 -1.45 -13.81 22.35
N GLY A 50 -0.19 -13.62 21.94
CA GLY A 50 0.58 -14.58 21.16
C GLY A 50 0.08 -14.72 19.72
N VAL A 51 -0.47 -13.66 19.13
CA VAL A 51 -1.12 -13.67 17.81
C VAL A 51 -0.28 -12.88 16.80
N SER A 52 0.00 -13.49 15.65
CA SER A 52 0.62 -12.80 14.52
C SER A 52 -0.42 -12.04 13.69
N ILE A 53 -0.19 -10.75 13.48
CA ILE A 53 -0.97 -9.91 12.57
C ILE A 53 -0.02 -9.43 11.48
N MET A 54 -0.22 -9.91 10.25
CA MET A 54 0.61 -9.58 9.09
C MET A 54 -0.13 -8.59 8.19
N THR A 55 0.32 -7.34 8.17
CA THR A 55 -0.22 -6.28 7.31
C THR A 55 0.57 -6.19 6.00
N GLU A 56 0.12 -5.34 5.07
CA GLU A 56 0.92 -4.97 3.89
C GLU A 56 1.30 -6.20 3.04
N CYS A 57 0.36 -7.14 2.87
CA CYS A 57 0.55 -8.38 2.10
C CYS A 57 -0.11 -8.35 0.72
N GLY A 58 -0.07 -7.21 0.02
CA GLY A 58 -0.65 -7.02 -1.31
C GLY A 58 0.39 -6.85 -2.41
N LEU A 59 0.06 -6.01 -3.40
CA LEU A 59 0.97 -5.56 -4.45
C LEU A 59 1.80 -4.36 -3.98
N ASP A 60 1.09 -3.30 -3.62
CA ASP A 60 1.57 -2.03 -3.06
C ASP A 60 0.47 -1.55 -2.10
N PRO A 61 0.60 -1.80 -0.78
CA PRO A 61 1.80 -2.32 -0.10
C PRO A 61 1.89 -3.85 -0.09
N GLY A 62 3.08 -4.39 -0.33
CA GLY A 62 3.47 -5.80 -0.20
C GLY A 62 4.65 -6.22 -1.06
N ILE A 63 4.41 -6.57 -2.33
CA ILE A 63 5.48 -6.99 -3.26
C ILE A 63 6.55 -5.91 -3.39
N ASP A 64 6.15 -4.64 -3.49
CA ASP A 64 7.05 -3.49 -3.48
C ASP A 64 8.03 -3.51 -2.29
N LEU A 65 7.55 -3.77 -1.07
CA LEU A 65 8.36 -3.84 0.14
C LEU A 65 9.36 -5.01 0.11
N VAL A 66 8.94 -6.17 -0.40
CA VAL A 66 9.82 -7.33 -0.59
C VAL A 66 10.92 -7.00 -1.60
N LEU A 67 10.57 -6.31 -2.70
CA LEU A 67 11.52 -5.87 -3.72
C LEU A 67 12.50 -4.84 -3.14
N TYR A 68 12.04 -3.86 -2.37
CA TYR A 68 12.92 -2.89 -1.71
C TYR A 68 13.90 -3.57 -0.76
N ALA A 69 13.41 -4.44 0.13
CA ALA A 69 14.26 -5.14 1.09
C ALA A 69 15.29 -6.04 0.38
N ARG A 70 14.90 -6.67 -0.75
CA ARG A 70 15.82 -7.45 -1.56
C ARG A 70 16.86 -6.59 -2.28
N ALA A 71 16.44 -5.48 -2.89
CA ALA A 71 17.31 -4.56 -3.61
C ALA A 71 18.30 -3.91 -2.65
N ALA A 72 17.83 -3.45 -1.48
CA ALA A 72 18.64 -2.80 -0.46
C ALA A 72 19.87 -3.60 -0.04
N ARG A 73 19.76 -4.94 0.01
CA ARG A 73 20.87 -5.85 0.36
C ARG A 73 21.93 -5.98 -0.73
N GLN A 74 21.69 -5.46 -1.93
CA GLN A 74 22.63 -5.54 -3.06
C GLN A 74 23.52 -4.30 -3.17
N PHE A 75 23.30 -3.28 -2.34
CA PHE A 75 24.07 -2.04 -2.35
C PHE A 75 24.72 -1.82 -0.99
N ASP A 76 25.95 -1.31 -0.98
CA ASP A 76 26.63 -0.89 0.25
C ASP A 76 25.96 0.35 0.88
N ALA A 77 25.40 1.22 0.04
CA ALA A 77 24.66 2.39 0.44
C ALA A 77 23.54 2.71 -0.57
N ILE A 78 22.40 3.18 -0.05
CA ILE A 78 21.26 3.64 -0.85
C ILE A 78 21.17 5.15 -0.69
N THR A 79 21.29 5.88 -1.80
CA THR A 79 21.21 7.35 -1.82
C THR A 79 19.85 7.89 -2.26
N ALA A 80 19.09 7.08 -3.02
CA ALA A 80 17.74 7.40 -3.47
C ALA A 80 16.93 6.10 -3.69
N ILE A 81 15.61 6.19 -3.49
CA ILE A 81 14.65 5.16 -3.86
C ILE A 81 13.52 5.88 -4.61
N ASP A 82 13.49 5.68 -5.93
CA ASP A 82 12.38 6.14 -6.79
C ASP A 82 11.55 4.92 -7.16
N SER A 83 10.28 4.89 -6.75
CA SER A 83 9.41 3.76 -7.01
C SER A 83 8.04 4.18 -7.46
N TYR A 84 7.58 3.52 -8.51
CA TYR A 84 6.33 3.79 -9.19
C TYR A 84 5.57 2.47 -9.33
N CYS A 85 4.31 2.47 -8.93
CA CYS A 85 3.40 1.33 -9.06
C CYS A 85 2.09 1.82 -9.69
N GLY A 86 1.51 0.99 -10.55
CA GLY A 86 0.25 1.33 -11.21
C GLY A 86 -0.43 0.11 -11.82
N GLY A 87 -1.72 -0.04 -11.56
CA GLY A 87 -2.59 -0.95 -12.30
C GLY A 87 -3.26 -0.19 -13.44
N ILE A 88 -2.77 -0.35 -14.67
CA ILE A 88 -3.31 0.30 -15.87
C ILE A 88 -3.91 -0.72 -16.84
N PRO A 89 -4.95 -0.35 -17.60
CA PRO A 89 -5.49 -1.25 -18.62
C PRO A 89 -4.48 -1.48 -19.74
N GLU A 90 -4.45 -2.70 -20.27
CA GLU A 90 -3.68 -2.99 -21.50
C GLU A 90 -4.15 -2.13 -22.69
N PRO A 91 -3.33 -1.92 -23.72
CA PRO A 91 -3.64 -0.99 -24.81
C PRO A 91 -4.99 -1.21 -25.48
N LYS A 92 -5.38 -2.47 -25.73
CA LYS A 92 -6.68 -2.80 -26.34
C LYS A 92 -7.88 -2.56 -25.42
N ALA A 93 -7.64 -2.43 -24.11
CA ALA A 93 -8.66 -2.21 -23.09
C ALA A 93 -8.76 -0.74 -22.68
N MET A 94 -7.91 0.16 -23.19
CA MET A 94 -7.95 1.58 -22.87
C MET A 94 -9.27 2.23 -23.33
N ALA A 95 -9.84 3.07 -22.48
CA ALA A 95 -11.04 3.85 -22.78
C ALA A 95 -10.83 5.32 -22.43
N LYS A 96 -11.02 6.21 -23.41
CA LYS A 96 -10.98 7.67 -23.21
C LYS A 96 -12.18 8.14 -22.37
N PRO A 97 -12.07 9.29 -21.65
CA PRO A 97 -10.93 10.22 -21.68
C PRO A 97 -9.77 9.84 -20.76
N LEU A 98 -10.00 9.04 -19.72
CA LEU A 98 -9.01 8.80 -18.66
C LEU A 98 -7.97 7.73 -19.00
N CYS A 99 -8.25 6.86 -19.98
CA CYS A 99 -7.43 5.68 -20.27
C CYS A 99 -7.20 4.80 -19.02
N TYR A 100 -8.14 4.83 -18.07
CA TYR A 100 -8.09 4.10 -16.80
C TYR A 100 -9.34 3.24 -16.63
N LYS A 101 -9.20 2.08 -15.98
CA LYS A 101 -10.31 1.20 -15.61
C LYS A 101 -10.20 0.84 -14.13
N VAL A 102 -11.30 0.99 -13.41
CA VAL A 102 -11.39 0.68 -11.99
C VAL A 102 -11.30 -0.83 -11.82
N SER A 103 -10.28 -1.30 -11.12
CA SER A 103 -10.02 -2.72 -10.82
C SER A 103 -10.00 -3.04 -9.32
N TRP A 104 -10.20 -2.03 -8.48
CA TRP A 104 -10.19 -2.12 -7.01
C TRP A 104 -11.18 -1.11 -6.41
N ASN A 105 -11.17 -0.92 -5.10
CA ASN A 105 -12.14 -0.07 -4.39
C ASN A 105 -12.24 1.34 -5.03
N PHE A 106 -13.41 1.68 -5.56
CA PHE A 106 -13.61 2.92 -6.33
C PHE A 106 -13.41 4.18 -5.50
N ASP A 107 -13.87 4.18 -4.24
CA ASP A 107 -13.71 5.33 -3.35
C ASP A 107 -12.22 5.59 -3.08
N MET A 108 -11.44 4.51 -2.88
CA MET A 108 -10.00 4.62 -2.67
C MET A 108 -9.25 5.03 -3.94
N VAL A 109 -9.70 4.64 -5.13
CA VAL A 109 -9.19 5.19 -6.40
C VAL A 109 -9.32 6.70 -6.38
N LEU A 110 -10.50 7.24 -6.11
CA LEU A 110 -10.74 8.68 -6.10
C LEU A 110 -9.97 9.40 -4.98
N MET A 111 -9.98 8.85 -3.76
CA MET A 111 -9.25 9.41 -2.63
C MET A 111 -7.73 9.45 -2.87
N SER A 112 -7.17 8.46 -3.58
CA SER A 112 -5.75 8.45 -3.91
C SER A 112 -5.32 9.63 -4.80
N GLN A 113 -6.26 10.24 -5.53
CA GLN A 113 -6.04 11.40 -6.41
C GLN A 113 -6.30 12.74 -5.72
N ASN A 114 -6.65 12.70 -4.42
CA ASN A 114 -6.98 13.87 -3.62
C ASN A 114 -6.46 13.71 -2.19
N ARG A 115 -5.15 13.47 -2.05
CA ARG A 115 -4.49 13.35 -0.74
C ARG A 115 -3.15 14.08 -0.74
N ASP A 116 -2.84 14.73 0.37
CA ASP A 116 -1.51 15.31 0.57
C ASP A 116 -0.46 14.21 0.51
N SER A 117 0.65 14.52 -0.14
CA SER A 117 1.78 13.60 -0.30
C SER A 117 3.01 14.18 0.38
N VAL A 118 3.80 13.31 0.99
CA VAL A 118 5.06 13.68 1.64
C VAL A 118 6.15 12.79 1.08
N LEU A 119 7.24 13.40 0.64
CA LEU A 119 8.41 12.72 0.11
C LEU A 119 9.69 13.33 0.66
N VAL A 120 10.81 12.64 0.44
CA VAL A 120 12.14 13.10 0.86
C VAL A 120 12.99 13.30 -0.37
N GLU A 121 13.56 14.50 -0.52
CA GLU A 121 14.51 14.81 -1.59
C GLU A 121 15.73 15.50 -0.97
N ASN A 122 16.94 15.01 -1.30
CA ASN A 122 18.20 15.56 -0.79
C ASN A 122 18.21 15.68 0.75
N GLY A 123 17.65 14.69 1.43
CA GLY A 123 17.53 14.64 2.90
C GLY A 123 16.52 15.64 3.49
N LYS A 124 15.74 16.34 2.67
CA LYS A 124 14.73 17.30 3.11
C LYS A 124 13.33 16.76 2.86
N ARG A 125 12.45 16.97 3.82
CA ARG A 125 11.02 16.75 3.66
C ARG A 125 10.46 17.72 2.62
N VAL A 126 9.65 17.20 1.71
CA VAL A 126 8.89 17.97 0.73
C VAL A 126 7.43 17.53 0.84
N ASP A 127 6.55 18.49 1.06
CA ASP A 127 5.11 18.29 1.11
C ASP A 127 4.49 18.74 -0.22
N VAL A 128 3.61 17.92 -0.80
CA VAL A 128 2.84 18.22 -2.00
C VAL A 128 1.35 18.20 -1.61
N PRO A 129 0.68 19.35 -1.54
CA PRO A 129 -0.75 19.41 -1.22
C PRO A 129 -1.59 18.67 -2.25
N ALA A 130 -2.73 18.10 -1.84
CA ALA A 130 -3.66 17.39 -2.71
C ALA A 130 -4.05 18.21 -3.97
N GLY A 131 -4.28 19.52 -3.81
CA GLY A 131 -4.63 20.42 -4.91
C GLY A 131 -3.52 20.64 -5.95
N GLN A 132 -2.29 20.22 -5.67
CA GLN A 132 -1.13 20.30 -6.58
C GLN A 132 -0.62 18.91 -6.98
N GLN A 133 -1.33 17.83 -6.60
CA GLN A 133 -0.89 16.45 -6.81
C GLN A 133 -0.63 16.13 -8.29
N HIS A 134 -1.39 16.74 -9.20
CA HIS A 134 -1.31 16.50 -10.64
C HIS A 134 -0.47 17.54 -11.40
N GLU A 135 -0.03 18.60 -10.73
CA GLU A 135 0.69 19.74 -11.31
C GLU A 135 1.87 20.15 -10.43
N ASN A 136 2.88 19.29 -10.36
CA ASN A 136 4.10 19.55 -9.60
C ASN A 136 5.34 19.01 -10.33
N ARG A 137 6.53 19.40 -9.85
CA ARG A 137 7.81 19.06 -10.48
C ARG A 137 8.19 17.58 -10.46
N PHE A 138 7.47 16.74 -9.73
CA PHE A 138 7.72 15.29 -9.68
C PHE A 138 6.94 14.55 -10.77
N ILE A 139 6.06 15.22 -11.51
CA ILE A 139 5.36 14.63 -12.66
C ILE A 139 6.31 14.55 -13.85
N HIS A 140 6.57 13.33 -14.31
CA HIS A 140 7.44 13.04 -15.46
C HIS A 140 6.98 11.76 -16.17
N GLN A 141 7.53 11.53 -17.37
CA GLN A 141 7.26 10.32 -18.15
C GLN A 141 8.32 9.26 -17.86
N ILE A 142 7.88 8.02 -17.76
CA ILE A 142 8.73 6.84 -17.62
C ILE A 142 8.41 5.92 -18.79
N GLU A 143 9.41 5.62 -19.61
CA GLU A 143 9.27 4.66 -20.70
C GLU A 143 9.59 3.25 -20.19
N ILE A 144 8.63 2.34 -20.29
CA ILE A 144 8.81 0.95 -19.89
C ILE A 144 8.67 0.06 -21.12
N ALA A 145 9.74 -0.67 -21.45
CA ALA A 145 9.77 -1.55 -22.60
C ALA A 145 8.59 -2.54 -22.59
N GLY A 146 7.80 -2.54 -23.66
CA GLY A 146 6.64 -3.43 -23.82
C GLY A 146 5.34 -2.96 -23.16
N LEU A 147 5.35 -1.84 -22.43
CA LEU A 147 4.15 -1.28 -21.77
C LEU A 147 3.63 0.02 -22.40
N GLY A 148 4.35 0.55 -23.41
CA GLY A 148 3.98 1.76 -24.14
C GLY A 148 4.58 3.01 -23.53
#